data_AF-A0A2H1JIL6-F1
#
_entry.id   AF-A0A2H1JIL6-F1
#
_cell.length_a   1.000
_cell.length_b   1.000
_cell.length_c   1.000
_cell.angle_alpha   90.00
_cell.angle_beta   90.00
_cell.angle_gamma   90.00
#
_symmetry.space_group_name_H-M   'P 1'
#
loop_
_entity.id
_entity.type
_entity.pdbx_description
1 polymer ?
#
loop_
_entity_poly.entity_id
_entity_poly.type
_entity_poly.pdbx_seq_one_letter_code
_entity_poly.pdbx_strand_id
1 'polypeptide(L)'
;MQQWSPDEASPSGLAVGDDSILIAGLRGERLHRVPLDDLKSSSELWTGEHGRLRDVVEVPDGSLLVLTNNTDGRGEPAPDDDRLLRFTP
;
A
#
# COMPACT_ATOMS: atom_id res chain seq x y z
N MET A 1 4.22 0.09 19.43
CA MET A 1 4.56 1.20 18.53
C MET A 1 5.26 0.58 17.34
N GLN A 2 4.69 0.73 16.14
CA GLN A 2 5.37 0.37 14.90
C GLN A 2 5.97 1.64 14.32
N GLN A 3 7.21 1.58 13.87
CA GLN A 3 7.93 2.69 13.26
C GLN A 3 8.91 2.12 12.24
N TRP A 4 8.92 2.70 11.05
CA TRP A 4 9.83 2.34 9.96
C TRP A 4 10.60 3.58 9.53
N SER A 5 11.83 3.39 9.06
CA SER A 5 12.55 4.50 8.45
C SER A 5 11.86 4.93 7.14
N PRO A 6 12.02 6.18 6.71
CA PRO A 6 11.47 6.63 5.43
C PRO A 6 11.94 5.78 4.25
N ASP A 7 13.19 5.30 4.26
CA ASP A 7 13.73 4.48 3.17
C ASP A 7 13.08 3.08 3.13
N GLU A 8 12.59 2.56 4.26
CA GLU A 8 11.93 1.24 4.34
C GLU A 8 10.43 1.28 4.00
N ALA A 9 9.73 2.36 4.32
CA ALA A 9 8.27 2.43 4.14
C ALA A 9 7.84 3.64 3.30
N SER A 10 8.19 4.86 3.74
CA SER A 10 7.60 6.12 3.24
C SER A 10 6.07 5.99 3.07
N PRO A 11 5.32 5.80 4.18
CA PRO A 11 3.89 5.59 4.12
C PRO A 11 3.16 6.81 3.55
N SER A 12 2.09 6.55 2.79
CA SER A 12 1.24 7.57 2.17
C SER A 12 -0.22 7.38 2.59
N GLY A 13 -1.11 6.95 1.68
CA GLY A 13 -2.51 6.71 1.98
C GLY A 13 -2.73 5.43 2.78
N LEU A 14 -3.86 5.37 3.49
CA LEU A 14 -4.28 4.20 4.26
C LEU A 14 -5.79 4.01 4.20
N ALA A 15 -6.21 2.75 4.34
CA ALA A 15 -7.60 2.36 4.54
C ALA A 15 -7.71 1.52 5.81
N VAL A 16 -8.85 1.63 6.49
CA VAL A 16 -9.22 0.72 7.57
C VAL A 16 -10.35 -0.15 7.03
N GLY A 17 -10.04 -1.42 6.77
CA GLY A 17 -11.04 -2.42 6.39
C GLY A 17 -11.62 -3.12 7.62
N ASP A 18 -12.41 -4.17 7.37
CA ASP A 18 -13.10 -4.91 8.43
C ASP A 18 -12.15 -5.53 9.49
N ASP A 19 -10.99 -6.05 9.07
CA ASP A 19 -10.06 -6.76 9.96
C ASP A 19 -8.66 -6.16 10.06
N SER A 20 -8.32 -5.19 9.21
CA SER A 20 -6.96 -4.69 9.10
C SER A 20 -6.87 -3.25 8.60
N ILE A 21 -5.79 -2.58 9.00
CA ILE A 21 -5.35 -1.32 8.43
C ILE A 21 -4.39 -1.64 7.29
N LEU A 22 -4.64 -1.05 6.12
CA LEU A 22 -3.81 -1.17 4.94
C LEU A 22 -3.09 0.15 4.71
N ILE A 23 -1.77 0.14 4.51
CA ILE A 23 -0.95 1.35 4.38
C ILE A 23 -0.09 1.26 3.13
N ALA A 24 -0.31 2.17 2.17
CA ALA A 24 0.44 2.23 0.93
C ALA A 24 1.86 2.78 1.16
N GLY A 25 2.88 2.04 0.73
CA GLY A 25 4.29 2.43 0.82
C GLY A 25 4.83 2.98 -0.49
N LEU A 26 5.39 4.20 -0.46
CA LEU A 26 6.02 4.83 -1.61
C LEU A 26 7.42 4.25 -1.86
N ARG A 27 8.41 4.64 -1.05
CA ARG A 27 9.80 4.14 -1.18
C ARG A 27 9.95 2.68 -0.73
N GLY A 28 9.05 2.22 0.15
CA GLY A 28 9.00 0.81 0.53
C GLY A 28 8.48 -0.09 -0.59
N GLU A 29 7.74 0.45 -1.56
CA GLU A 29 7.18 -0.30 -2.70
C GLU A 29 6.41 -1.56 -2.29
N ARG A 30 5.56 -1.43 -1.26
CA ARG A 30 4.76 -2.51 -0.68
C ARG A 30 3.50 -1.97 -0.03
N LEU A 31 2.52 -2.84 0.15
CA LEU A 31 1.33 -2.57 0.94
C LEU A 31 1.51 -3.22 2.32
N HIS A 32 1.53 -2.43 3.38
CA HIS A 32 1.53 -2.98 4.75
C HIS A 32 0.11 -3.32 5.16
N ARG A 33 -0.06 -4.47 5.82
CA ARG A 33 -1.31 -4.89 6.47
C ARG A 33 -1.06 -5.04 7.97
N VAL A 34 -1.84 -4.34 8.77
CA VAL A 34 -1.79 -4.37 10.24
C VAL A 34 -3.13 -4.91 10.76
N PRO A 35 -3.17 -6.08 11.40
CA PRO A 35 -4.40 -6.61 11.98
C PRO A 35 -4.98 -5.68 13.06
N LEU A 36 -6.29 -5.47 13.06
CA LEU A 36 -6.96 -4.61 14.06
C LEU A 36 -6.97 -5.24 15.46
N ASP A 37 -6.90 -6.57 15.56
CA ASP A 37 -6.83 -7.32 16.82
C ASP A 37 -5.40 -7.43 17.38
N ASP A 38 -4.38 -7.16 16.56
CA ASP A 38 -2.97 -7.09 16.98
C ASP A 38 -2.20 -5.97 16.26
N LEU A 39 -2.37 -4.74 16.73
CA LEU A 39 -1.70 -3.55 16.20
C LEU A 39 -0.16 -3.56 16.38
N LYS A 40 0.42 -4.58 17.01
CA LYS A 40 1.87 -4.74 17.14
C LYS A 40 2.49 -5.56 16.02
N SER A 41 1.69 -6.32 15.26
CA SER A 41 2.14 -7.09 14.11
C SER A 41 1.81 -6.39 12.80
N SER A 42 2.53 -6.76 11.75
CA SER A 42 2.25 -6.35 10.38
C SER A 42 2.78 -7.39 9.40
N SER A 43 2.12 -7.51 8.26
CA SER A 43 2.63 -8.25 7.09
C SER A 43 2.81 -7.31 5.90
N GLU A 44 3.63 -7.72 4.95
CA GLU A 44 3.87 -7.01 3.70
C GLU A 44 3.23 -7.76 2.53
N LEU A 45 2.53 -7.02 1.66
CA LEU A 45 1.95 -7.51 0.42
C LEU A 45 2.62 -6.80 -0.76
N TRP A 46 2.77 -7.51 -1.88
CA TRP A 46 3.25 -6.98 -3.17
C TRP A 46 4.60 -6.27 -3.13
N THR A 47 5.51 -6.70 -2.25
CA THR A 47 6.83 -6.09 -2.12
C THR A 47 7.58 -6.09 -3.46
N GLY A 48 7.79 -4.89 -4.01
CA GLY A 48 8.46 -4.63 -5.29
C GLY A 48 7.65 -4.97 -6.55
N GLU A 49 6.41 -5.48 -6.42
CA GLU A 49 5.65 -6.00 -7.56
C GLU A 49 5.02 -4.88 -8.42
N HIS A 50 4.59 -3.80 -7.79
CA HIS A 50 3.88 -2.70 -8.44
C HIS A 50 4.60 -1.36 -8.32
N GLY A 51 5.81 -1.37 -7.73
CA GLY A 51 6.57 -0.18 -7.39
C GLY A 51 5.89 0.64 -6.29
N ARG A 52 5.88 1.95 -6.47
CA ARG A 52 5.46 2.95 -5.48
C ARG A 52 3.94 2.93 -5.34
N LEU A 53 3.42 2.76 -4.13
CA LEU A 53 1.99 2.78 -3.85
C LEU A 53 1.61 4.08 -3.12
N ARG A 54 0.61 4.80 -3.64
CA ARG A 54 0.23 6.13 -3.15
C ARG A 54 -0.95 6.13 -2.22
N ASP A 55 -1.98 5.38 -2.57
CA ASP A 55 -3.24 5.40 -1.84
C ASP A 55 -3.92 4.03 -1.90
N VAL A 56 -4.75 3.76 -0.90
CA VAL A 56 -5.57 2.57 -0.80
C VAL A 56 -6.93 2.96 -0.23
N VAL A 57 -8.00 2.48 -0.86
CA VAL A 57 -9.38 2.71 -0.41
C VAL A 57 -10.19 1.43 -0.50
N GLU A 58 -11.07 1.20 0.45
CA GLU A 58 -12.09 0.17 0.36
C GLU A 58 -13.29 0.68 -0.43
N VAL A 59 -13.84 -0.18 -1.28
CA VAL A 59 -15.05 0.10 -2.07
C VAL A 59 -16.24 -0.71 -1.57
N PRO A 60 -17.49 -0.35 -1.91
CA PRO A 60 -18.69 -0.91 -1.28
C PRO A 60 -18.89 -2.44 -1.37
N ASP A 61 -18.15 -3.13 -2.25
CA ASP A 61 -18.20 -4.60 -2.34
C ASP A 61 -17.11 -5.31 -1.52
N GLY A 62 -16.42 -4.58 -0.64
CA GLY A 62 -15.39 -5.10 0.27
C GLY A 62 -14.03 -5.34 -0.40
N SER A 63 -13.89 -5.06 -1.70
CA SER A 63 -12.58 -5.04 -2.34
C SER A 63 -11.84 -3.73 -2.06
N LEU A 64 -10.53 -3.76 -2.26
CA LEU A 64 -9.65 -2.61 -2.13
C LEU A 64 -9.21 -2.14 -3.52
N LEU A 65 -9.14 -0.82 -3.69
CA LEU A 65 -8.49 -0.17 -4.81
C LEU A 65 -7.17 0.44 -4.34
N VAL A 66 -6.09 0.18 -5.07
CA VAL A 66 -4.74 0.67 -4.74
C VAL A 66 -4.16 1.41 -5.93
N LEU A 67 -3.68 2.64 -5.71
CA LEU A 67 -3.10 3.50 -6.74
C LEU A 67 -1.57 3.38 -6.76
N THR A 68 -0.99 3.02 -7.91
CA THR A 68 0.47 3.12 -8.13
C THR A 68 0.89 4.57 -8.39
N ASN A 69 2.17 4.90 -8.17
CA ASN A 69 2.69 6.25 -8.34
C ASN A 69 4.17 6.26 -8.77
N ASN A 70 4.46 5.47 -9.78
CA ASN A 70 5.78 5.33 -10.39
C ASN A 70 6.14 6.56 -11.24
N THR A 71 5.14 7.29 -11.76
CA THR A 71 5.33 8.48 -12.59
C THR A 71 5.62 9.79 -11.81
N ASP A 72 5.82 9.73 -10.49
CA ASP A 72 6.02 10.90 -9.62
C ASP A 72 7.42 11.55 -9.69
N GLY A 73 8.27 11.07 -10.60
CA GLY A 73 9.66 11.49 -10.76
C GLY A 73 10.65 10.84 -9.79
N ARG A 74 10.20 9.90 -8.95
CA ARG A 74 11.06 9.14 -8.01
C ARG A 74 10.99 7.63 -8.21
N GLY A 75 10.17 7.14 -9.14
CA GLY A 75 10.08 5.72 -9.50
C GLY A 75 10.71 5.41 -10.86
N GLU A 76 10.55 4.15 -11.28
CA GLU A 76 10.89 3.65 -12.60
C GLU A 76 9.59 3.23 -13.33
N PRO A 77 8.93 4.15 -14.07
CA PRO A 77 7.62 3.88 -14.64
C PRO A 77 7.66 2.79 -15.72
N ALA A 78 6.73 1.85 -15.66
CA ALA A 78 6.40 0.98 -16.78
C ALA A 78 5.53 1.73 -17.82
N PRO A 79 5.45 1.24 -19.08
CA PRO A 79 4.62 1.89 -20.11
C PRO A 79 3.13 2.01 -19.78
N ASP A 80 2.63 1.14 -18.89
CA ASP A 80 1.24 1.07 -18.45
C ASP A 80 0.99 1.79 -17.11
N ASP A 81 1.99 2.46 -16.52
CA ASP A 81 1.84 3.21 -15.28
C ASP A 81 1.30 4.63 -15.48
N ASP A 82 0.59 5.22 -14.51
CA ASP A 82 0.19 4.62 -13.22
C ASP A 82 -1.14 3.86 -13.34
N ARG A 83 -1.37 2.93 -12.40
CA ARG A 83 -2.47 1.95 -12.43
C ARG A 83 -3.31 2.02 -11.18
N LEU A 84 -4.60 1.72 -11.35
CA LEU A 84 -5.53 1.45 -10.26
C LEU A 84 -5.75 -0.06 -10.17
N LEU A 85 -5.14 -0.67 -9.16
CA LEU A 85 -5.18 -2.10 -8.90
C LEU A 85 -6.41 -2.41 -8.04
N ARG A 86 -7.04 -3.55 -8.28
CA ARG A 86 -8.15 -4.03 -7.46
C ARG A 86 -7.81 -5.39 -6.89
N PHE A 87 -8.03 -5.57 -5.59
CA PHE A 87 -7.84 -6.87 -4.94
C PHE A 87 -8.82 -7.09 -3.80
N THR A 88 -9.02 -8.35 -3.44
CA THR A 88 -9.77 -8.74 -2.25
C THR A 88 -8.77 -9.36 -1.27
N PRO A 89 -8.64 -8.82 -0.06
CA PRO A 89 -7.68 -9.30 0.94
C PRO A 89 -8.00 -10.69 1.50
#